data_AF-X8BGM6-F1
#
_entry.id   AF-X8BGM6-F1
#
_cell.length_a   1.000
_cell.length_b   1.000
_cell.length_c   1.000
_cell.angle_alpha   90.00
_cell.angle_beta   90.00
_cell.angle_gamma   90.00
#
_symmetry.space_group_name_H-M   'P 1'
#
loop_
_entity.id
_entity.type
_entity.pdbx_description
1 polymer ?
#
loop_
_entity_poly.entity_id
_entity_poly.type
_entity_poly.pdbx_seq_one_letter_code
_entity_poly.pdbx_strand_id
1 'polypeptide(L)' 'MQPLPITDREREIAVMVAAGLSNRQIADRLSVSVRTVDGHLYRIFAKLDIQSREQLARLLGGSRSGT' A
#
# COMPACT_ATOMS: atom_id res chain seq x y z
N MET A 1 7.68 13.09 -12.77
CA MET A 1 7.41 12.25 -11.58
C MET A 1 8.03 10.89 -11.85
N GLN A 2 9.05 10.48 -11.10
CA GLN A 2 9.55 9.11 -11.22
C GLN A 2 8.47 8.16 -10.67
N PRO A 3 8.04 7.14 -11.41
CA PRO A 3 7.10 6.17 -10.89
C PRO A 3 7.76 5.44 -9.72
N LEU A 4 7.02 5.28 -8.62
CA LEU A 4 7.45 4.43 -7.50
C LEU A 4 7.92 3.05 -8.02
N PRO A 5 9.00 2.47 -7.48
CA PRO A 5 9.58 1.21 -7.94
C PRO A 5 8.75 -0.02 -7.54
N ILE A 6 7.44 0.04 -7.78
CA ILE A 6 6.44 -0.98 -7.49
C ILE A 6 5.65 -1.27 -8.76
N THR A 7 5.19 -2.52 -8.89
CA THR A 7 4.34 -2.97 -9.99
C THR A 7 2.95 -2.34 -9.92
N ASP A 8 2.18 -2.42 -11.00
CA ASP A 8 0.81 -1.89 -11.02
C ASP A 8 -0.08 -2.55 -9.96
N ARG A 9 0.08 -3.87 -9.74
CA ARG A 9 -0.66 -4.59 -8.71
C ARG A 9 -0.29 -4.13 -7.30
N GLU A 10 1.00 -3.88 -7.07
CA GLU A 10 1.48 -3.34 -5.80
C GLU A 10 1.00 -1.90 -5.57
N ARG A 11 0.93 -1.08 -6.63
CA ARG A 11 0.36 0.26 -6.60
C ARG A 11 -1.12 0.24 -6.23
N GLU A 12 -1.91 -0.63 -6.84
CA GLU A 12 -3.33 -0.78 -6.55
C GLU A 12 -3.58 -1.11 -5.06
N ILE A 13 -2.81 -2.07 -4.54
CA ILE A 13 -2.84 -2.45 -3.11
C ILE A 13 -2.43 -1.26 -2.23
N ALA A 14 -1.35 -0.57 -2.59
CA ALA A 14 -0.83 0.55 -1.82
C ALA A 14 -1.83 1.72 -1.74
N VAL A 15 -2.52 2.03 -2.84
CA VAL A 15 -3.58 3.05 -2.87
C VAL A 15 -4.74 2.67 -1.95
N MET A 16 -5.19 1.42 -1.96
CA MET A 16 -6.25 0.96 -1.06
C MET A 16 -5.83 1.03 0.42
N VAL A 17 -4.58 0.67 0.74
CA VAL A 17 -4.05 0.82 2.10
C VAL A 17 -4.01 2.29 2.53
N ALA A 18 -3.56 3.18 1.64
CA ALA A 18 -3.53 4.62 1.89
C ALA A 18 -4.93 5.22 2.07
N ALA A 19 -5.95 4.64 1.41
CA ALA A 19 -7.35 4.97 1.61
C ALA A 19 -7.96 4.40 2.91
N GLY A 20 -7.17 3.67 3.72
CA GLY A 20 -7.59 3.14 5.01
C GLY A 20 -8.23 1.76 4.99
N LEU A 21 -8.21 1.05 3.85
CA LEU A 21 -8.78 -0.29 3.77
C LEU A 21 -7.93 -1.29 4.56
N SER A 22 -8.59 -2.25 5.20
CA SER A 22 -7.96 -3.40 5.84
C SER A 22 -7.52 -4.45 4.81
N ASN A 23 -6.56 -5.31 5.18
CA ASN A 23 -6.07 -6.37 4.28
C ASN A 23 -7.19 -7.33 3.86
N ARG A 24 -8.19 -7.53 4.72
CA ARG A 24 -9.40 -8.31 4.39
C ARG A 24 -10.25 -7.64 3.32
N GLN A 25 -10.55 -6.35 3.47
CA GLN A 25 -11.31 -5.59 2.45
C GLN A 25 -10.58 -5.56 1.11
N ILE A 26 -9.25 -5.44 1.13
CA ILE A 26 -8.42 -5.49 -0.07
C ILE A 26 -8.48 -6.89 -0.69
N ALA A 27 -8.32 -7.94 0.12
CA ALA A 27 -8.41 -9.33 -0.32
C ALA A 27 -9.75 -9.62 -1.00
N ASP A 28 -10.86 -9.20 -0.38
CA ASP A 28 -12.21 -9.35 -0.92
C ASP A 28 -12.38 -8.61 -2.25
N ARG A 29 -11.94 -7.34 -2.33
CA ARG A 29 -12.04 -6.53 -3.55
C ARG A 29 -11.21 -7.07 -4.71
N LEU A 30 -10.07 -7.68 -4.36
CA LEU A 30 -9.13 -8.23 -5.33
C LEU A 30 -9.38 -9.71 -5.62
N SER A 31 -10.36 -10.34 -4.96
CA SER A 31 -10.63 -11.79 -5.03
C SER A 31 -9.39 -12.65 -4.77
N VAL A 32 -8.59 -12.27 -3.78
CA VAL A 32 -7.38 -13.00 -3.34
C VAL A 32 -7.44 -13.31 -1.84
N SER A 33 -6.49 -14.08 -1.33
CA SER A 33 -6.38 -14.31 0.11
C SER A 33 -5.75 -13.12 0.85
N VAL A 34 -6.06 -12.94 2.13
CA VAL A 34 -5.37 -11.96 3.00
C VAL A 34 -3.86 -12.20 3.01
N ARG A 35 -3.42 -13.46 3.02
CA ARG A 35 -2.01 -13.84 2.94
C ARG A 35 -1.34 -13.35 1.65
N THR A 36 -2.07 -13.33 0.54
CA THR A 36 -1.60 -12.78 -0.74
C THR A 36 -1.37 -11.28 -0.59
N VAL A 37 -2.32 -10.57 0.02
CA VAL A 37 -2.19 -9.12 0.31
C VAL A 37 -0.99 -8.86 1.22
N ASP A 38 -0.81 -9.61 2.30
CA ASP A 38 0.34 -9.49 3.20
C ASP A 38 1.66 -9.65 2.46
N GLY A 39 1.75 -10.65 1.57
CA GLY A 39 2.93 -10.87 0.74
C GLY A 39 3.22 -9.72 -0.23
N HIS A 40 2.19 -9.08 -0.77
CA HIS A 40 2.37 -7.85 -1.57
C HIS A 40 2.83 -6.68 -0.71
N LEU A 41 2.24 -6.48 0.47
CA LEU A 41 2.63 -5.41 1.40
C LEU A 41 4.08 -5.55 1.84
N TYR A 42 4.53 -6.77 2.16
CA TYR A 42 5.93 -7.03 2.48
C TYR A 42 6.88 -6.58 1.37
N ARG A 43 6.56 -6.91 0.10
CA ARG A 43 7.38 -6.50 -1.05
C ARG A 43 7.32 -4.99 -1.28
N ILE A 44 6.16 -4.38 -1.12
CA ILE A 44 5.99 -2.92 -1.22
C ILE A 44 6.87 -2.22 -0.18
N PHE A 45 6.79 -2.67 1.07
CA PHE A 45 7.56 -2.11 2.18
C PHE A 45 9.07 -2.23 1.94
N ALA A 46 9.53 -3.39 1.49
CA ALA A 46 10.93 -3.59 1.14
C ALA A 46 11.39 -2.72 -0.05
N LYS A 47 10.55 -2.57 -1.09
CA LYS A 47 10.87 -1.76 -2.28
C LYS A 47 10.88 -0.26 -2.01
N LEU A 48 10.06 0.20 -1.07
CA LEU A 48 9.91 1.61 -0.72
C LEU A 48 10.73 2.01 0.51
N ASP A 49 11.45 1.06 1.12
CA ASP A 49 12.22 1.24 2.35
C ASP A 49 11.38 1.83 3.51
N ILE A 50 10.18 1.27 3.69
CA ILE A 50 9.25 1.66 4.76
C ILE A 50 8.88 0.46 5.62
N GLN A 51 8.41 0.73 6.83
CA GLN A 51 8.11 -0.31 7.82
C GLN A 51 6.63 -0.39 8.21
N SER A 52 5.81 0.58 7.79
CA SER A 52 4.42 0.65 8.25
C SER A 52 3.45 1.12 7.18
N ARG A 53 2.18 0.73 7.37
CA ARG A 53 1.08 1.17 6.51
C ARG A 53 0.84 2.69 6.61
N GLU A 54 1.14 3.29 7.77
CA GLU A 54 1.04 4.73 7.99
C GLU A 54 2.12 5.47 7.19
N GLN A 55 3.34 4.93 7.14
CA GLN A 55 4.40 5.45 6.27
C GLN A 55 3.98 5.35 4.80
N LEU A 56 3.38 4.22 4.39
CA LEU A 56 2.85 4.07 3.03
C LEU A 56 1.76 5.10 2.71
N ALA A 57 0.83 5.31 3.64
CA ALA A 57 -0.24 6.29 3.50
C ALA A 57 0.30 7.73 3.42
N ARG A 58 1.33 8.07 4.21
CA ARG A 58 2.00 9.39 4.15
C ARG A 58 2.75 9.59 2.84
N LEU A 59 3.41 8.55 2.34
CA LEU A 59 4.18 8.58 1.09
C LEU A 59 3.25 8.79 -0.12
N LEU A 60 2.08 8.15 -0.13
CA LEU A 60 1.09 8.28 -1.21
C LEU A 60 0.16 9.49 -1.06
N GLY A 61 -0.18 9.86 0.17
CA GLY A 61 -1.10 10.94 0.49
C GLY A 61 -0.41 12.27 0.77
N GLY A 62 0.78 12.50 0.21
CA GLY A 62 1.68 13.61 0.48
C GLY A 62 1.00 14.89 0.98
N SER A 63 1.39 15.31 2.18
CA SER A 63 1.07 16.59 2.82
C SER A 63 -0.40 16.85 3.16
N ARG A 64 -0.89 16.19 4.23
CA ARG A 64 -1.88 16.79 5.15
C ARG A 64 -1.45 16.59 6.60
N SER A 65 -0.30 17.15 6.94
CA SER A 65 -0.06 17.64 8.29
C SER A 65 0.01 19.15 8.18
N GLY A 66 -1.17 19.75 7.99
CA GLY A 66 -1.36 21.18 8.25
C GLY A 66 -1.51 21.36 9.75
N THR A 67 -0.65 22.23 10.28
CA THR A 67 -0.80 23.12 11.45
C THR A 67 -1.37 22.55 12.74
#